data_AF-A0A1J0ACC7-F1
#
_entry.id   AF-A0A1J0ACC7-F1
#
_cell.length_a   1.000
_cell.length_b   1.000
_cell.length_c   1.000
_cell.angle_alpha   90.00
_cell.angle_beta   90.00
_cell.angle_gamma   90.00
#
_symmetry.space_group_name_H-M   'P 1'
#
loop_
_entity.id
_entity.type
_entity.pdbx_description
1 polymer ?
#
loop_
_entity_poly.entity_id
_entity_poly.type
_entity_poly.pdbx_seq_one_letter_code
_entity_poly.pdbx_strand_id
1 'polypeptide(L)' 'MTTDTEILQTITQMPESLKQEVLHYAKYLIENYTESKNGEKEPRKKRRAGSLKGKIWMADDFDAPLEDLKDYM' A
#
# COMPACT_ATOMS: atom_id res chain seq x y z
N MET A 1 16.15 29.07 9.16
CA MET A 1 17.03 27.96 8.72
C MET A 1 16.32 27.28 7.57
N THR A 2 16.98 27.14 6.42
CA THR A 2 16.44 26.44 5.25
C THR A 2 16.52 24.93 5.51
N THR A 3 15.43 24.19 5.31
CA THR A 3 15.41 22.72 5.51
C THR A 3 16.51 22.00 4.72
N ASP A 4 16.86 22.55 3.56
CA ASP A 4 17.89 21.99 2.67
C ASP A 4 19.28 21.97 3.33
N THR A 5 19.60 22.99 4.13
CA THR A 5 20.90 23.08 4.80
C THR A 5 21.02 22.07 5.95
N GLU A 6 19.92 21.81 6.67
CA GLU A 6 19.88 20.82 7.75
C GLU A 6 19.97 19.39 7.21
N ILE A 7 19.33 19.11 6.07
CA ILE A 7 19.42 17.82 5.37
C ILE A 7 20.86 17.55 4.91
N LEU A 8 21.56 18.54 4.35
CA LEU A 8 22.96 18.37 3.94
C LEU A 8 23.90 18.12 5.13
N GLN A 9 23.71 18.84 6.24
CA GLN A 9 24.51 18.64 7.46
C GLN A 9 24.31 17.24 8.06
N THR A 10 23.07 16.76 8.11
CA THR A 10 22.78 15.40 8.62
C THR A 10 23.35 14.33 7.70
N ILE A 11 23.22 14.47 6.37
CA ILE A 11 23.78 13.51 5.40
C ILE A 11 25.29 13.43 5.49
N THR A 12 26.00 14.55 5.66
CA THR A 12 27.47 14.55 5.73
C THR A 12 28.03 13.80 6.94
N GLN A 13 27.30 13.77 8.06
CA GLN A 13 27.72 13.07 9.29
C GLN A 13 27.41 11.56 9.28
N MET A 14 26.62 11.08 8.31
CA MET A 14 26.20 9.67 8.24
C MET A 14 27.21 8.76 7.51
N PRO A 15 27.34 7.48 7.93
CA PRO A 15 28.05 6.45 7.18
C PRO A 15 27.35 6.10 5.86
N GLU A 16 28.09 5.52 4.92
CA GLU A 16 27.66 5.31 3.54
C GLU A 16 26.42 4.41 3.39
N SER A 17 26.25 3.41 4.27
CA SER A 17 25.07 2.55 4.32
C SER A 17 23.77 3.34 4.55
N LEU A 18 23.78 4.27 5.50
CA LEU A 18 22.60 5.09 5.82
C LEU A 18 22.30 6.10 4.70
N LYS A 19 23.34 6.61 4.02
CA LYS A 19 23.15 7.48 2.85
C LYS A 19 22.40 6.76 1.73
N GLN A 20 22.66 5.46 1.53
CA GLN A 20 21.95 4.65 0.54
C GLN A 20 20.47 4.50 0.90
N GLU A 21 20.14 4.22 2.16
CA GLU A 21 18.74 4.15 2.61
C GLU A 21 18.00 5.48 2.45
N VAL A 22 18.64 6.59 2.81
CA VAL A 22 18.09 7.94 2.61
C VAL A 22 17.86 8.22 1.12
N LEU A 23 18.80 7.81 0.25
CA LEU A 23 18.64 7.94 -1.20
C LEU A 23 17.47 7.10 -1.73
N HIS A 24 17.33 5.87 -1.25
CA HIS A 24 16.19 5.02 -1.61
C HIS A 24 14.86 5.65 -1.19
N TYR A 25 14.79 6.18 0.02
CA TYR A 25 13.59 6.83 0.52
C TYR A 25 13.28 8.14 -0.22
N ALA A 26 14.30 8.95 -0.53
CA ALA A 26 14.12 10.15 -1.33
C ALA A 26 13.57 9.84 -2.74
N LYS A 27 14.10 8.79 -3.39
CA LYS A 27 13.58 8.30 -4.68
C LYS A 27 12.13 7.81 -4.56
N TYR A 28 11.83 7.02 -3.52
CA TYR A 28 10.46 6.57 -3.22
C TYR A 28 9.50 7.75 -3.04
N LEU A 29 9.90 8.80 -2.31
CA LEU A 29 9.06 9.97 -2.11
C LEU A 29 8.82 10.71 -3.42
N ILE A 30 9.84 10.88 -4.25
CA ILE A 30 9.68 11.50 -5.57
C ILE A 30 8.73 10.67 -6.43
N GLU A 31 8.95 9.37 -6.55
CA GLU A 31 8.12 8.49 -7.40
C GLU A 31 6.65 8.47 -6.93
N ASN A 32 6.39 8.13 -5.66
CA ASN A 32 5.01 7.99 -5.17
C ASN A 32 4.26 9.31 -5.03
N TYR A 33 4.95 10.42 -4.75
CA TYR A 33 4.31 11.72 -4.54
C TYR A 33 4.29 12.60 -5.80
N THR A 34 5.09 12.30 -6.82
CA THR A 34 4.92 12.90 -8.16
C THR A 34 3.84 12.19 -8.97
N GLU A 35 3.75 10.85 -8.88
CA GLU A 35 2.65 10.09 -9.51
C GLU A 35 1.28 10.43 -8.89
N SER A 36 1.21 10.65 -7.57
CA SER A 36 -0.05 11.04 -6.92
C SER A 36 -0.42 12.51 -7.09
N LYS A 37 0.49 13.35 -7.62
CA LYS A 37 0.22 14.76 -7.99
C LYS A 37 -0.15 14.92 -9.48
N ASN A 38 0.38 14.08 -10.37
CA ASN A 38 0.03 14.08 -11.81
C ASN A 38 -1.07 13.08 -12.16
N GLY A 39 -1.37 12.12 -11.29
CA GLY A 39 -2.49 11.23 -11.42
C GLY A 39 -3.79 11.93 -11.03
N GLU A 40 -4.53 12.39 -12.04
CA GLU A 40 -5.96 12.10 -12.04
C GLU A 40 -6.09 10.66 -11.55
N LYS A 41 -6.46 10.47 -10.28
CA LYS A 41 -6.75 9.14 -9.75
C LYS A 41 -7.82 8.61 -10.68
N GLU A 42 -7.45 7.72 -11.61
CA GLU A 42 -8.42 7.12 -12.51
C GLU A 42 -9.61 6.76 -11.65
N PRO A 43 -10.82 7.26 -11.97
CA PRO A 43 -11.95 7.20 -11.06
C PRO A 43 -12.09 5.73 -10.67
N ARG A 44 -11.77 5.42 -9.41
CA ARG A 44 -11.72 4.05 -8.90
C ARG A 44 -13.03 3.41 -9.34
N LYS A 45 -12.95 2.41 -10.23
CA LYS A 45 -14.14 1.80 -10.83
C LYS A 45 -15.09 1.45 -9.69
N LYS A 46 -16.27 2.10 -9.67
CA LYS A 46 -17.24 1.89 -8.60
C LYS A 46 -17.58 0.40 -8.58
N ARG A 47 -17.46 -0.23 -7.41
CA ARG A 47 -17.86 -1.63 -7.25
C ARG A 47 -19.35 -1.74 -7.59
N ARG A 48 -19.70 -2.67 -8.48
CA ARG A 48 -21.09 -2.94 -8.87
C ARG A 48 -21.61 -4.10 -8.04
N ALA A 49 -22.63 -3.85 -7.22
CA ALA A 49 -23.32 -4.90 -6.49
C ALA A 49 -23.89 -5.94 -7.48
N GLY A 50 -23.81 -7.22 -7.15
CA GLY A 50 -24.30 -8.30 -8.00
C GLY A 50 -23.49 -8.56 -9.27
N SER A 51 -22.25 -8.06 -9.39
CA SER A 51 -21.35 -8.33 -10.52
C SER A 51 -21.09 -9.83 -10.77
N LEU A 52 -21.31 -10.66 -9.75
CA LEU A 52 -21.15 -12.11 -9.76
C LEU A 52 -22.49 -12.87 -9.68
N LYS A 53 -23.64 -12.20 -9.89
CA LYS A 53 -24.96 -12.86 -9.86
C LYS A 53 -24.99 -14.04 -10.86
N GLY A 54 -25.33 -15.23 -10.36
CA GLY A 54 -25.39 -16.46 -11.17
C GLY A 54 -24.04 -17.11 -11.48
N LYS A 55 -22.92 -16.56 -10.97
CA LYS A 55 -21.58 -17.14 -11.14
C LYS A 55 -21.09 -17.91 -9.91
N ILE A 56 -21.82 -17.82 -8.81
CA ILE A 56 -21.47 -18.45 -7.53
C ILE A 56 -22.55 -19.49 -7.24
N TRP A 57 -22.10 -20.71 -6.94
CA TRP A 57 -22.93 -21.75 -6.35
C TRP A 57 -22.63 -21.80 -4.85
N MET A 58 -23.68 -21.86 -4.03
CA MET A 58 -23.61 -21.97 -2.58
C MET A 58 -24.21 -23.32 -2.21
N ALA A 59 -23.49 -24.09 -1.41
CA ALA A 59 -23.98 -25.36 -0.89
C ALA A 59 -25.08 -25.12 0.17
N ASP A 60 -25.99 -26.07 0.33
CA ASP A 60 -27.10 -25.97 1.28
C ASP A 60 -26.64 -25.95 2.75
N ASP A 61 -25.41 -26.41 3.01
CA ASP A 61 -24.77 -26.50 4.32
C ASP A 61 -23.73 -25.40 4.56
N PHE A 62 -23.75 -24.30 3.79
CA PHE A 62 -22.75 -23.21 3.89
C PHE A 62 -22.58 -22.65 5.32
N ASP A 63 -23.66 -22.59 6.09
CA ASP A 63 -23.65 -22.09 7.47
C ASP A 63 -23.19 -23.16 8.49
N ALA A 64 -22.90 -24.38 8.07
CA ALA A 64 -22.43 -25.43 8.95
C ALA A 64 -21.00 -25.13 9.45
N PRO A 65 -20.68 -25.47 10.71
CA PRO A 65 -19.34 -25.26 11.25
C PRO A 65 -18.32 -26.14 10.52
N LEU A 66 -17.26 -25.51 10.01
CA LEU A 66 -16.15 -26.22 9.40
C LEU A 66 -15.36 -26.95 10.49
N GLU A 67 -15.16 -28.26 10.31
CA GLU A 67 -14.53 -29.11 11.34
C GLU A 67 -13.15 -28.61 11.76
N ASP A 68 -12.36 -28.15 10.79
CA ASP A 68 -11.01 -27.61 10.99
C ASP A 68 -10.98 -26.25 11.69
N LEU A 69 -12.14 -25.56 11.79
CA LEU A 69 -12.27 -24.24 12.40
C LEU A 69 -13.07 -24.29 13.72
N LYS A 70 -13.48 -25.48 14.18
CA LYS A 70 -14.23 -25.65 15.44
C LYS A 70 -13.49 -25.10 16.65
N ASP A 71 -12.15 -25.19 16.67
CA ASP A 71 -11.32 -24.69 17.78
C ASP A 71 -11.20 -23.15 17.82
N TYR A 72 -11.70 -22.44 16.81
CA TYR A 72 -11.57 -20.98 16.65
C TYR A 72 -12.91 -20.22 16.72
N MET A 73 -14.04 -20.92 16.79
CA MET A 73 -15.41 -20.36 16.83
C MET A 73 -15.98 -20.38 18.24
#